data_AF-A0A0Q7SQM5-F1
#
_entry.id   AF-A0A0Q7SQM5-F1
#
_cell.length_a   1.000
_cell.length_b   1.000
_cell.length_c   1.000
_cell.angle_alpha   90.00
_cell.angle_beta   90.00
_cell.angle_gamma   90.00
#
_symmetry.space_group_name_H-M   'P 1'
#
loop_
_entity.id
_entity.type
_entity.pdbx_description
1 polymer ?
#
loop_
_entity_poly.entity_id
_entity_poly.type
_entity_poly.pdbx_seq_one_letter_code
_entity_poly.pdbx_strand_id
1 'polypeptide(L)'
;MKPLLLTLALAAALPAFAQTQVHRAQVYRCGPDGRDLRDSPCPGGAQPASVDFDQPSTADSRAARDRHLADAKQAAALAAARRASEAEARRQKASHIGLQAAAPAQAASSPQVTYLKPPKTAKPKRPSGTGSSAGR
;
A
#
# COMPACT_ATOMS: atom_id res chain seq x y z
N MET A 1 -28.44 45.27 14.04
CA MET A 1 -28.01 43.91 13.62
C MET A 1 -26.84 43.88 12.63
N LYS A 2 -26.45 45.02 12.01
CA LYS A 2 -25.30 45.10 11.09
C LYS A 2 -23.88 45.16 11.71
N PRO A 3 -23.62 45.58 12.97
CA PRO A 3 -22.25 45.63 13.48
C PRO A 3 -21.71 44.24 13.89
N LEU A 4 -22.59 43.27 14.16
CA LEU A 4 -22.22 41.90 14.56
C LEU A 4 -21.65 41.07 13.40
N LEU A 5 -22.02 41.37 12.16
CA LEU A 5 -21.48 40.69 10.98
C LEU A 5 -20.05 41.16 10.64
N LEU A 6 -19.72 42.41 10.99
CA LEU A 6 -18.42 43.01 10.69
C LEU A 6 -17.33 42.54 11.67
N THR A 7 -17.70 42.25 12.92
CA THR A 7 -16.76 41.68 13.92
C THR A 7 -16.47 40.20 13.67
N LEU A 8 -17.43 39.42 13.16
CA LEU A 8 -17.19 38.00 12.84
C LEU A 8 -16.26 37.82 11.62
N ALA A 9 -16.36 38.72 10.64
CA ALA A 9 -15.49 38.70 9.46
C ALA A 9 -14.03 39.07 9.79
N LEU A 10 -13.81 39.93 10.79
CA LEU A 10 -12.46 40.35 11.18
C LEU A 10 -11.70 39.25 11.97
N ALA A 11 -12.42 38.37 12.68
CA ALA A 11 -11.83 37.24 13.40
C ALA A 11 -11.35 36.11 12.47
N ALA A 12 -11.92 35.99 11.27
CA ALA A 12 -11.53 34.99 10.27
C ALA A 12 -10.28 35.36 9.46
N ALA A 13 -9.81 36.62 9.56
CA ALA A 13 -8.67 37.14 8.82
C ALA A 13 -7.34 37.05 9.59
N LEU A 14 -7.33 36.49 10.80
CA LEU A 14 -6.09 36.23 11.52
C LEU A 14 -5.38 35.06 10.82
N PRO A 15 -4.18 35.27 10.25
CA PRO A 15 -3.41 34.17 9.71
C PRO A 15 -3.17 33.18 10.85
N ALA A 16 -3.64 31.94 10.67
CA ALA A 16 -3.27 30.85 11.56
C ALA A 16 -1.76 30.64 11.41
N PHE A 17 -0.98 31.30 12.26
CA PHE A 17 0.45 31.06 12.35
C PHE A 17 0.62 29.58 12.67
N ALA A 18 1.16 28.82 11.71
CA ALA A 18 1.59 27.46 11.95
C ALA A 18 2.59 27.49 13.11
N GLN A 19 2.28 26.84 14.23
CA GLN A 19 3.15 26.88 15.40
C GLN A 19 4.30 25.91 15.15
N THR A 20 5.32 26.38 14.44
CA THR A 20 6.60 25.66 14.32
C THR A 20 7.44 25.91 15.58
N GLN A 21 8.12 24.86 16.00
CA GLN A 21 9.15 24.91 17.04
C GLN A 21 10.49 24.67 16.35
N VAL A 22 11.47 25.52 16.63
CA VAL A 22 12.84 25.33 16.15
C VAL A 22 13.48 24.23 16.99
N HIS A 23 13.88 23.14 16.35
CA HIS A 23 14.65 22.07 16.96
C HIS A 23 16.08 22.09 16.42
N ARG A 24 17.01 21.62 17.23
CA ARG A 24 18.42 21.49 16.87
C ARG A 24 18.81 20.02 16.86
N ALA A 25 19.29 19.54 15.73
CA ALA A 25 19.89 18.20 15.60
C ALA A 25 21.40 18.31 15.45
N GLN A 26 22.10 17.25 15.84
CA GLN A 26 23.53 17.10 15.57
C GLN A 26 23.71 16.11 14.43
N VAL A 27 24.44 16.51 13.39
CA VAL A 27 24.76 15.68 12.23
C VAL A 27 26.27 15.68 12.01
N TYR A 28 26.81 14.52 11.68
CA TYR A 28 28.23 14.34 11.37
C TYR A 28 28.42 14.38 9.86
N ARG A 29 29.38 15.17 9.40
CA ARG A 29 29.77 15.24 7.99
C ARG A 29 30.99 14.37 7.76
N CYS A 30 30.77 13.16 7.25
CA CYS A 30 31.79 12.18 6.96
C CYS A 30 32.25 12.23 5.49
N GLY A 31 33.41 11.63 5.22
CA GLY A 31 33.97 11.51 3.87
C GLY A 31 34.85 12.70 3.45
N PRO A 32 35.56 12.58 2.31
CA PRO A 32 36.29 13.71 1.73
C PRO A 32 35.27 14.81 1.42
N ASP A 33 35.53 16.01 1.93
CA ASP A 33 34.66 17.20 1.81
C ASP A 33 33.34 17.17 2.61
N GLY A 34 33.11 16.18 3.48
CA GLY A 34 31.96 16.18 4.39
C GLY A 34 30.59 16.10 3.69
N ARG A 35 30.54 15.41 2.54
CA ARG A 35 29.31 15.25 1.73
C ARG A 35 28.36 14.20 2.29
N ASP A 36 28.84 13.26 3.08
CA ASP A 36 28.00 12.24 3.71
C ASP A 36 27.52 12.73 5.08
N LEU A 37 26.24 13.07 5.19
CA LEU A 37 25.63 13.39 6.48
C LEU A 37 25.20 12.10 7.18
N ARG A 38 25.61 11.92 8.44
CA ARG A 38 25.23 10.78 9.29
C ARG A 38 24.81 11.25 10.67
N ASP A 39 23.91 10.48 11.29
CA ASP A 39 23.49 10.72 12.67
C ASP A 39 24.44 10.07 13.71
N SER A 40 25.42 9.29 13.25
CA SER A 40 26.43 8.63 14.09
C SER A 40 27.83 9.19 13.85
N PRO A 41 28.72 9.16 14.87
CA PRO A 41 30.08 9.67 14.75
C PRO A 41 30.85 9.04 13.58
N CYS A 42 31.60 9.87 12.85
CA CYS A 42 32.44 9.36 11.77
C CYS A 42 33.60 8.52 12.35
N PRO A 43 34.00 7.42 11.69
CA PRO A 43 35.11 6.59 12.15
C PRO A 43 36.45 7.35 12.20
N GLY A 44 36.56 8.49 11.51
CA GLY A 44 37.71 9.40 11.55
C GLY A 44 37.62 10.55 12.57
N GLY A 45 36.63 10.54 13.48
CA GLY A 45 36.54 11.53 14.57
C GLY A 45 36.12 12.94 14.15
N ALA A 46 35.34 13.08 13.07
CA ALA A 46 34.81 14.38 12.67
C ALA A 46 33.85 14.95 13.74
N GLN A 47 33.91 16.27 13.93
CA GLN A 47 33.07 16.95 14.91
C GLN A 47 31.61 17.05 14.44
N PRO A 48 30.63 16.96 15.35
CA PRO A 48 29.23 17.15 15.01
C PRO A 48 28.96 18.61 14.60
N ALA A 49 28.18 18.78 13.55
CA ALA A 49 27.61 20.06 13.16
C ALA A 49 26.17 20.15 13.68
N SER A 50 25.80 21.29 14.28
CA SER A 50 24.42 21.56 14.66
C SER A 50 23.64 22.10 13.46
N VAL A 51 22.45 21.57 13.25
CA VAL A 51 21.50 22.05 12.25
C VAL A 51 20.19 22.38 12.94
N ASP A 52 19.76 23.62 12.76
CA ASP A 52 18.48 24.11 13.25
C ASP A 52 17.42 23.85 12.15
N PHE A 53 16.28 23.28 12.55
CA PHE A 53 15.17 22.99 11.64
C PHE A 53 13.84 23.26 12.32
N ASP A 54 12.86 23.68 11.52
CA ASP A 54 11.49 23.87 11.99
C ASP A 54 10.74 22.53 12.02
N GLN A 55 10.13 22.23 13.16
CA GLN A 55 9.22 21.10 13.31
C GLN A 55 7.83 21.61 13.70
N PRO A 56 6.74 21.05 13.15
CA PRO A 56 5.40 21.37 13.63
C PRO A 56 5.26 21.02 15.12
N SER A 57 4.55 21.84 15.88
CA SER A 57 4.22 21.53 17.27
C SER A 57 3.53 20.16 17.40
N THR A 58 3.59 19.57 18.60
CA THR A 58 2.92 18.28 18.85
C THR A 58 1.40 18.38 18.68
N ALA A 59 0.81 19.55 19.01
CA ALA A 59 -0.60 19.85 18.81
C ALA A 59 -0.94 19.91 17.32
N ASP A 60 -0.17 20.64 16.52
CA ASP A 60 -0.39 20.74 15.07
C ASP A 60 -0.21 19.40 14.37
N SER A 61 0.80 18.63 14.78
CA SER A 61 1.05 17.28 14.27
C SER A 61 -0.10 16.32 14.58
N ARG A 62 -0.78 16.47 15.72
CA ARG A 62 -1.99 15.69 16.05
C ARG A 62 -3.18 16.16 15.23
N ALA A 63 -3.44 17.47 15.20
CA ALA A 63 -4.54 18.04 14.45
C ALA A 63 -4.46 17.71 12.94
N ALA A 64 -3.26 17.73 12.36
CA ALA A 64 -3.05 17.34 10.97
C ALA A 64 -3.40 15.86 10.71
N ARG A 65 -3.00 14.96 11.62
CA ARG A 65 -3.34 13.54 11.54
C ARG A 65 -4.85 13.31 11.68
N ASP A 66 -5.49 13.99 12.61
CA ASP A 66 -6.93 13.87 12.81
C ASP A 66 -7.73 14.34 11.59
N ARG A 67 -7.33 15.47 10.99
CA ARG A 67 -7.90 15.95 9.72
C ARG A 67 -7.72 14.93 8.60
N HIS A 68 -6.51 14.42 8.42
CA HIS A 68 -6.23 13.41 7.40
C HIS A 68 -7.08 12.14 7.57
N LEU A 69 -7.27 11.69 8.82
CA LEU A 69 -8.13 10.52 9.10
C LEU A 69 -9.61 10.82 8.82
N ALA A 70 -10.08 12.02 9.13
CA ALA A 70 -11.44 12.44 8.81
C ALA A 70 -11.66 12.49 7.29
N ASP A 71 -10.73 13.10 6.56
CA ASP A 71 -10.77 13.21 5.10
C ASP A 71 -10.74 11.82 4.43
N ALA A 72 -9.88 10.92 4.92
CA ALA A 72 -9.80 9.56 4.42
C ALA A 72 -11.13 8.79 4.60
N LYS A 73 -11.80 8.96 5.75
CA LYS A 73 -13.13 8.36 5.99
C LYS A 73 -14.18 8.92 5.05
N GLN A 74 -14.20 10.24 4.84
CA GLN A 74 -15.13 10.89 3.93
C GLN A 74 -14.91 10.43 2.48
N ALA A 75 -13.65 10.36 2.04
CA ALA A 75 -13.29 9.87 0.72
C ALA A 75 -13.72 8.41 0.52
N ALA A 76 -13.52 7.55 1.52
CA ALA A 76 -13.95 6.16 1.49
C ALA A 76 -15.48 6.02 1.37
N ALA A 77 -16.24 6.83 2.12
CA ALA A 77 -17.70 6.85 2.04
C ALA A 77 -18.20 7.26 0.65
N LEU A 78 -17.60 8.31 0.07
CA LEU A 78 -17.93 8.77 -1.30
C LEU A 78 -17.58 7.70 -2.35
N ALA A 79 -16.45 7.03 -2.21
CA ALA A 79 -16.06 5.94 -3.11
C ALA A 79 -17.01 4.74 -3.00
N ALA A 80 -17.50 4.42 -1.81
CA ALA A 80 -18.51 3.37 -1.61
C ALA A 80 -19.84 3.75 -2.26
N ALA A 81 -20.29 5.00 -2.08
CA ALA A 81 -21.52 5.51 -2.69
C ALA A 81 -21.45 5.46 -4.23
N ARG A 82 -20.31 5.84 -4.83
CA ARG A 82 -20.10 5.72 -6.28
C ARG A 82 -20.18 4.28 -6.77
N ARG A 83 -19.55 3.34 -6.06
CA ARG A 83 -19.61 1.92 -6.43
C ARG A 83 -21.04 1.36 -6.36
N ALA A 84 -21.82 1.79 -5.35
CA ALA A 84 -23.22 1.38 -5.22
C ALA A 84 -24.07 1.92 -6.38
N SER A 85 -23.95 3.22 -6.69
CA SER A 85 -24.71 3.84 -7.78
C SER A 85 -24.33 3.26 -9.15
N GLU A 86 -23.05 2.99 -9.39
CA GLU A 86 -22.61 2.30 -10.61
C GLU A 86 -23.17 0.88 -10.71
N ALA A 87 -23.21 0.13 -9.61
CA ALA A 87 -23.77 -1.21 -9.59
C ALA A 87 -25.29 -1.19 -9.87
N GLU A 88 -26.02 -0.25 -9.28
CA GLU A 88 -27.46 -0.05 -9.54
C GLU A 88 -27.71 0.34 -11.00
N ALA A 89 -26.95 1.30 -11.53
CA ALA A 89 -27.04 1.70 -12.93
C ALA A 89 -26.76 0.53 -13.89
N ARG A 90 -25.78 -0.34 -13.57
CA ARG A 90 -25.52 -1.57 -14.34
C ARG A 90 -26.70 -2.53 -14.28
N ARG A 91 -27.31 -2.74 -13.10
CA ARG A 91 -28.50 -3.61 -12.95
C ARG A 91 -29.67 -3.07 -13.76
N GLN A 92 -29.95 -1.77 -13.69
CA GLN A 92 -31.03 -1.14 -14.47
C GLN A 92 -30.80 -1.26 -15.97
N LYS A 93 -29.56 -1.03 -16.43
CA LYS A 93 -29.18 -1.21 -17.85
C LYS A 93 -29.33 -2.67 -18.30
N ALA A 94 -28.92 -3.64 -17.48
CA ALA A 94 -29.06 -5.06 -17.79
C ALA A 94 -30.55 -5.46 -17.92
N SER A 95 -31.42 -4.96 -17.03
CA SER A 95 -32.86 -5.18 -17.10
C SER A 95 -33.49 -4.55 -18.35
N HIS A 96 -33.03 -3.36 -18.78
CA HIS A 96 -33.55 -2.69 -19.97
C HIS A 96 -33.15 -3.34 -21.30
N ILE A 97 -31.99 -4.00 -21.36
CA ILE A 97 -31.50 -4.66 -22.58
C ILE A 97 -32.03 -6.11 -22.68
N GLY A 98 -32.78 -6.60 -21.69
CA GLY A 98 -33.32 -7.97 -21.69
C GLY A 98 -32.23 -9.05 -21.63
N LEU A 99 -30.99 -8.66 -21.31
CA LEU A 99 -29.89 -9.59 -21.06
C LEU A 99 -30.13 -10.25 -19.69
N GLN A 100 -30.89 -11.35 -19.69
CA GLN A 100 -30.81 -12.34 -18.62
C GLN A 100 -29.35 -12.66 -18.41
N ALA A 101 -28.87 -12.52 -17.17
CA ALA A 101 -27.49 -12.74 -16.80
C ALA A 101 -27.03 -14.13 -17.27
N ALA A 102 -26.41 -14.19 -18.45
CA ALA A 102 -25.70 -15.37 -18.88
C ALA A 102 -24.61 -15.62 -17.83
N ALA A 103 -24.48 -16.89 -17.42
CA ALA A 103 -23.47 -17.32 -16.45
C ALA A 103 -22.11 -16.68 -16.78
N PRO A 104 -21.31 -16.27 -15.77
CA PRO A 104 -20.07 -15.55 -16.00
C PRO A 104 -19.21 -16.33 -17.00
N ALA A 105 -19.03 -15.74 -18.19
CA ALA A 105 -18.26 -16.36 -19.26
C ALA A 105 -16.84 -16.58 -18.73
N GLN A 106 -16.40 -17.83 -18.72
CA GLN A 106 -15.03 -18.17 -18.36
C GLN A 106 -14.07 -17.33 -19.19
N ALA A 107 -13.13 -16.65 -18.53
CA ALA A 107 -12.11 -15.87 -19.20
C ALA A 107 -11.36 -16.78 -20.19
N ALA A 108 -11.28 -16.36 -21.45
CA ALA A 108 -10.69 -17.12 -22.56
C ALA A 108 -9.22 -17.52 -22.33
N SER A 109 -8.56 -16.93 -21.33
CA SER A 109 -7.16 -17.16 -20.98
C SER A 109 -6.96 -18.00 -19.71
N SER A 110 -8.01 -18.63 -19.17
CA SER A 110 -7.83 -19.54 -18.03
C SER A 110 -7.09 -20.83 -18.46
N PRO A 111 -5.97 -21.19 -17.79
CA PRO A 111 -5.23 -22.40 -18.15
C PRO A 111 -6.07 -23.63 -17.77
N GLN A 112 -6.45 -24.43 -18.77
CA GLN A 112 -7.03 -25.75 -18.51
C GLN A 112 -5.94 -26.69 -17.99
N VAL A 113 -5.95 -26.94 -16.68
CA VAL A 113 -5.11 -27.98 -16.09
C VAL A 113 -5.70 -29.34 -16.45
N THR A 114 -5.17 -29.95 -17.51
CA THR A 114 -5.52 -31.33 -17.87
C THR A 114 -4.79 -32.29 -16.94
N TYR A 115 -5.52 -32.92 -16.03
CA TYR A 115 -4.96 -33.94 -15.13
C TYR A 115 -4.71 -35.23 -15.92
N LEU A 116 -3.49 -35.40 -16.43
CA LEU A 116 -3.08 -36.64 -17.09
C LEU A 116 -2.84 -37.71 -16.01
N LYS A 117 -3.52 -38.85 -16.14
CA LYS A 117 -3.30 -40.01 -15.25
C LYS A 117 -1.87 -40.52 -15.47
N PRO A 118 -1.08 -40.75 -14.41
CA PRO A 118 0.26 -41.26 -14.55
C PRO A 118 0.25 -42.66 -15.18
N PRO A 119 1.20 -42.97 -16.09
CA PRO A 119 1.24 -44.26 -16.74
C PRO A 119 1.54 -45.37 -15.72
N LYS A 120 0.77 -46.45 -15.77
CA LYS A 120 1.04 -47.67 -14.98
C LYS A 120 2.36 -48.27 -15.47
N THR A 121 3.41 -48.15 -14.68
CA THR A 121 4.67 -48.85 -14.91
C THR A 121 4.46 -50.35 -14.73
N ALA A 122 4.86 -51.12 -15.74
CA ALA A 122 4.80 -52.58 -15.69
C ALA A 122 5.76 -53.10 -14.61
N LYS A 123 5.27 -53.99 -13.74
CA LYS A 123 6.11 -54.63 -12.72
C LYS A 123 7.21 -55.47 -13.40
N PRO A 124 8.46 -55.42 -12.91
CA PRO A 124 9.54 -56.20 -13.49
C PRO A 124 9.29 -57.70 -13.26
N LYS A 125 9.40 -58.49 -14.33
CA LYS A 125 9.34 -59.96 -14.27
C LYS A 125 10.57 -60.49 -13.53
N ARG A 126 10.35 -61.32 -12.50
CA ARG A 126 11.42 -62.11 -11.88
C ARG A 126 12.00 -63.10 -12.91
N PRO A 127 13.33 -63.29 -12.97
CA PRO A 127 13.92 -64.34 -13.78
C PRO A 127 13.55 -65.71 -13.19
N SER A 128 12.97 -66.56 -14.03
CA SER A 128 12.68 -67.96 -13.77
C SER A 128 13.98 -68.76 -13.74
N GLY A 129 14.28 -69.40 -12.62
CA GLY A 129 15.32 -70.41 -12.52
C GLY A 129 14.86 -71.74 -13.10
N THR A 130 15.68 -72.34 -13.96
CA THR A 130 15.88 -73.78 -14.26
C THR A 130 16.70 -73.84 -15.55
N GLY A 131 17.80 -74.56 -15.71
CA GLY A 131 18.54 -75.48 -14.86
C GLY A 131 19.57 -76.24 -15.73
N SER A 132 20.49 -76.92 -15.06
CA SER A 132 21.18 -78.16 -15.46
C SER A 132 22.39 -78.17 -16.40
N SER A 133 23.39 -78.91 -15.89
CA SER A 133 24.41 -79.75 -16.57
C SER A 133 25.60 -79.01 -17.20
N ALA A 134 26.85 -79.45 -17.18
CA ALA A 134 27.58 -80.66 -16.76
C ALA A 134 29.05 -80.18 -16.54
N GLY A 135 29.87 -80.69 -15.62
CA GLY A 135 30.38 -82.06 -15.55
C GLY A 135 31.87 -82.07 -15.92
N ARG A 136 32.76 -82.17 -14.92
CA ARG A 136 33.91 -83.09 -14.81
C ARG A 136 34.77 -82.75 -13.60
#